data_AF-A0A524L3U2-F1
#
_entry.id   AF-A0A524L3U2-F1
#
_cell.length_a   1.000
_cell.length_b   1.000
_cell.length_c   1.000
_cell.angle_alpha   90.00
_cell.angle_beta   90.00
_cell.angle_gamma   90.00
#
_symmetry.space_group_name_H-M   'P 1'
#
loop_
_entity.id
_entity.type
_entity.pdbx_description
1 polymer ?
#
loop_
_entity_poly.entity_id
_entity_poly.type
_entity_poly.pdbx_seq_one_letter_code
_entity_poly.pdbx_strand_id
1 'polypeptide(L)'
;MPSPKDISSTERLLRLIRNNEKPGEMPYTGDISPSGKVKKRGTQGFLAKKSISVGVDIGPDELRLVKIKQPSSGQWELLGCKKVLIKSGMSRGTPEFSDFLRSELERFCGSGRDFSVWALIRSDKVNVESIRITKVGKKQIENAVYWTAKKNIVFDEKETILEFEIQGEVVEEGVAKLSVIVCTALKREVEEMEDVFNDIGFPLTGLTAAPFALQNLFRADWMTLSDRTATLYIGDDSSRIDVFSEGNLVMTRGIRAGTNSMAEALLEEHLITSALSERRWEGRSAEAGPAQARSPMSIEDAKDLVFSLGFDSQPPYGEADRFGLSKEKIFEMINPALERLVRQVEITLEHYTVILGNEGINFIYVFSDAGVYQPVVDYVGDQLRVESGVLDPLAPGNPFSGHIAAHTSVSQRAFLTPALSLALSSLPHPPPLIFTYSDKEKFASIRRVNRVIVSAFAVVMLIFIGIFFWMGNAIDRKEATLAKLDEQFKRGTQVIEAPARAMVSEFNENHLALQSFKERYFGMAFIGALSKVIPKDVSLLNVKATVGGGEKGKAKKAVEGATISGVVTGDLGSFESVLARYVLDLKNSRIFKKVTLDKNTIGSLNAGEALFFSITIDFF
;
A
#
# COMPACT_ATOMS: atom_id res chain seq x y z
N MET A 1 4.39 -38.22 53.70
CA MET A 1 3.83 -38.63 52.40
C MET A 1 3.94 -37.45 51.45
N PRO A 2 4.63 -37.58 50.30
CA PRO A 2 5.03 -36.43 49.49
C PRO A 2 3.88 -35.87 48.61
N SER A 3 4.03 -34.59 48.29
CA SER A 3 3.09 -33.64 47.67
C SER A 3 2.92 -33.83 46.15
N PRO A 4 1.74 -33.52 45.57
CA PRO A 4 1.41 -33.74 44.15
C PRO A 4 1.96 -32.62 43.26
N LYS A 5 3.29 -32.57 43.08
CA LYS A 5 3.93 -31.78 42.02
C LYS A 5 5.14 -32.56 41.52
N ASP A 6 4.88 -33.61 40.75
CA ASP A 6 5.86 -34.22 39.83
C ASP A 6 5.11 -35.21 38.94
N ILE A 7 4.42 -34.69 37.93
CA ILE A 7 3.83 -35.51 36.87
C ILE A 7 4.50 -35.03 35.57
N SER A 8 5.27 -35.93 34.96
CA SER A 8 5.99 -35.70 33.71
C SER A 8 5.02 -35.33 32.57
N SER A 9 5.46 -34.44 31.68
CA SER A 9 4.70 -33.91 30.53
C SER A 9 4.04 -34.99 29.66
N THR A 10 4.60 -36.21 29.65
CA THR A 10 4.10 -37.37 28.92
C THR A 10 2.82 -37.96 29.54
N GLU A 11 2.69 -37.98 30.87
CA GLU A 11 1.46 -38.44 31.55
C GLU A 11 0.30 -37.45 31.36
N ARG A 12 0.63 -36.15 31.23
CA ARG A 12 -0.36 -35.10 30.93
C ARG A 12 -0.93 -35.25 29.51
N LEU A 13 -0.08 -35.59 28.54
CA LEU A 13 -0.47 -35.84 27.15
C LEU A 13 -1.33 -37.12 27.03
N LEU A 14 -0.98 -38.18 27.75
CA LEU A 14 -1.73 -39.43 27.78
C LEU A 14 -3.12 -39.29 28.43
N ARG A 15 -3.28 -38.39 29.42
CA ARG A 15 -4.59 -38.07 30.01
C ARG A 15 -5.48 -37.26 29.06
N LEU A 16 -4.90 -36.37 28.24
CA LEU A 16 -5.61 -35.60 27.22
C LEU A 16 -6.07 -36.44 26.04
N ILE A 17 -5.33 -37.49 25.67
CA ILE A 17 -5.76 -38.43 24.62
C ILE A 17 -6.90 -39.34 25.10
N ARG A 18 -7.00 -39.58 26.41
CA ARG A 18 -7.98 -40.51 27.00
C ARG A 18 -9.35 -39.89 27.24
N ASN A 19 -9.44 -38.57 27.36
CA ASN A 19 -10.70 -37.84 27.53
C ASN A 19 -10.99 -37.00 26.29
N ASN A 20 -11.93 -37.50 25.48
CA ASN A 20 -12.31 -36.97 24.18
C ASN A 20 -13.22 -35.72 24.31
N GLU A 21 -12.72 -34.63 24.90
CA GLU A 21 -13.44 -33.35 25.02
C GLU A 21 -12.92 -32.29 24.03
N LYS A 22 -13.86 -31.62 23.35
CA LYS A 22 -13.63 -30.61 22.32
C LYS A 22 -12.98 -29.34 22.90
N PRO A 23 -12.17 -28.58 22.12
CA PRO A 23 -11.48 -27.41 22.65
C PRO A 23 -12.45 -26.24 22.86
N GLY A 24 -12.70 -25.91 24.12
CA GLY A 24 -13.28 -24.64 24.57
C GLY A 24 -12.18 -23.58 24.77
N GLU A 25 -12.57 -22.33 24.53
CA GLU A 25 -11.75 -21.11 24.62
C GLU A 25 -10.91 -21.02 25.91
N MET A 26 -9.64 -20.66 25.75
CA MET A 26 -8.75 -20.32 26.87
C MET A 26 -8.88 -18.82 27.20
N PRO A 27 -8.81 -18.42 28.50
CA PRO A 27 -9.16 -17.08 28.94
C PRO A 27 -8.02 -16.08 28.70
N TYR A 28 -8.39 -14.92 28.15
CA TYR A 28 -7.59 -13.69 28.23
C TYR A 28 -7.62 -13.13 29.65
N THR A 29 -6.47 -12.93 30.28
CA THR A 29 -6.25 -11.88 31.29
C THR A 29 -4.79 -11.48 31.32
N GLY A 30 -4.54 -10.19 31.13
CA GLY A 30 -3.23 -9.56 31.19
C GLY A 30 -3.24 -8.21 30.48
N ASP A 31 -4.02 -7.27 30.99
CA ASP A 31 -4.03 -5.86 30.56
C ASP A 31 -2.62 -5.26 30.70
N ILE A 32 -1.97 -5.02 29.57
CA ILE A 32 -0.82 -4.12 29.47
C ILE A 32 -1.37 -2.81 28.89
N SER A 33 -1.63 -1.84 29.76
CA SER A 33 -1.85 -0.45 29.36
C SER A 33 -0.60 0.10 28.68
N PRO A 34 -0.65 0.59 27.43
CA PRO A 34 0.47 1.29 26.83
C PRO A 34 0.44 2.76 27.28
N SER A 35 1.06 3.05 28.42
CA SER A 35 1.52 4.42 28.71
C SER A 35 2.82 4.65 27.95
N GLY A 36 2.70 5.00 26.67
CA GLY A 36 3.81 5.47 25.84
C GLY A 36 3.22 6.39 24.78
N LYS A 37 3.65 7.65 24.76
CA LYS A 37 3.22 8.62 23.73
C LYS A 37 3.64 8.08 22.36
N VAL A 38 2.71 7.47 21.65
CA VAL A 38 2.87 7.07 20.26
C VAL A 38 3.03 8.35 19.45
N LYS A 39 4.27 8.67 19.04
CA LYS A 39 4.51 9.60 17.94
C LYS A 39 3.70 9.06 16.75
N LYS A 40 2.70 9.80 16.29
CA LYS A 40 1.94 9.48 15.09
C LYS A 40 2.92 9.48 13.91
N ARG A 41 3.45 8.30 13.54
CA ARG A 41 4.10 8.09 12.25
C ARG A 41 3.07 8.47 11.19
N GLY A 42 3.34 9.52 10.44
CA GLY A 42 2.47 10.00 9.38
C GLY A 42 2.21 8.86 8.41
N THR A 43 0.95 8.56 8.17
CA THR A 43 0.53 7.71 7.06
C THR A 43 0.97 8.39 5.77
N GLN A 44 2.12 7.99 5.23
CA GLN A 44 2.55 8.43 3.91
C GLN A 44 1.50 7.94 2.91
N GLY A 45 0.70 8.89 2.42
CA GLY A 45 -0.26 8.67 1.36
C GLY A 45 0.44 8.21 0.09
N PHE A 46 -0.21 7.30 -0.64
CA PHE A 46 0.03 6.96 -2.03
C PHE A 46 1.48 7.15 -2.54
N LEU A 47 2.33 6.15 -2.33
CA LEU A 47 3.59 6.04 -3.06
C LEU A 47 3.29 5.74 -4.54
N ALA A 48 3.05 6.81 -5.31
CA ALA A 48 3.25 6.76 -6.76
C ALA A 48 4.69 6.29 -7.00
N LYS A 49 4.87 5.34 -7.94
CA LYS A 49 6.19 4.81 -8.28
C LYS A 49 7.01 5.98 -8.85
N LYS A 50 7.91 6.53 -8.03
CA LYS A 50 8.82 7.58 -8.48
C LYS A 50 9.70 7.01 -9.59
N SER A 51 9.89 7.79 -10.65
CA SER A 51 10.63 7.34 -11.84
C SER A 51 12.15 7.34 -11.62
N ILE A 52 12.62 8.08 -10.62
CA ILE A 52 14.04 8.22 -10.26
C ILE A 52 14.27 7.58 -8.89
N SER A 53 15.36 6.84 -8.78
CA SER A 53 15.80 6.23 -7.52
C SER A 53 17.27 6.52 -7.28
N VAL A 54 17.59 6.78 -6.02
CA VAL A 54 18.93 7.11 -5.54
C VAL A 54 19.32 6.08 -4.48
N GLY A 55 20.40 5.38 -4.75
CA GLY A 55 21.06 4.52 -3.77
C GLY A 55 22.17 5.29 -3.06
N VAL A 56 22.15 5.21 -1.73
CA VAL A 56 23.08 5.89 -0.82
C VAL A 56 23.77 4.82 0.02
N ASP A 57 25.01 4.53 -0.32
CA ASP A 57 25.87 3.67 0.48
C ASP A 57 26.85 4.55 1.27
N ILE A 58 26.85 4.36 2.59
CA ILE A 58 27.71 5.09 3.51
C ILE A 58 28.67 4.05 4.07
N GLY A 59 29.94 4.15 3.70
CA GLY A 59 31.04 3.39 4.26
C GLY A 59 31.57 4.02 5.56
N PRO A 60 32.72 3.55 6.06
CA PRO A 60 33.44 4.18 7.16
C PRO A 60 34.06 5.52 6.74
N ASP A 61 34.78 5.54 5.61
CA ASP A 61 35.56 6.71 5.15
C ASP A 61 35.06 7.27 3.82
N GLU A 62 33.95 6.76 3.29
CA GLU A 62 33.41 7.21 2.01
C GLU A 62 31.89 7.14 1.90
N LEU A 63 31.35 8.01 1.06
CA LEU A 63 29.95 8.09 0.65
C LEU A 63 29.87 7.77 -0.85
N ARG A 64 29.01 6.81 -1.20
CA ARG A 64 28.79 6.36 -2.58
C ARG A 64 27.33 6.60 -2.95
N LEU A 65 27.12 7.29 -4.06
CA LEU A 65 25.81 7.68 -4.54
C LEU A 65 25.63 7.19 -5.97
N VAL A 66 24.49 6.57 -6.24
CA VAL A 66 24.09 6.18 -7.61
C VAL A 66 22.65 6.63 -7.84
N LYS A 67 22.40 7.24 -8.99
CA LYS A 67 21.10 7.73 -9.42
C LYS A 67 20.72 7.03 -10.70
N ILE A 68 19.57 6.37 -10.69
CA ILE A 68 19.01 5.69 -11.86
C ILE A 68 17.60 6.19 -12.15
N LYS A 69 17.14 5.92 -13.38
CA LYS A 69 15.78 6.16 -13.81
C LYS A 69 15.20 4.88 -14.39
N GLN A 70 13.94 4.61 -14.05
CA GLN A 70 13.14 3.60 -14.73
C GLN A 70 12.09 4.30 -15.61
N PRO A 71 12.39 4.57 -16.89
CA PRO A 71 11.38 5.02 -17.83
C PRO A 71 10.25 3.99 -18.00
N SER A 72 9.08 4.46 -18.41
CA SER A 72 7.90 3.63 -18.68
C SER A 72 8.11 2.59 -19.80
N SER A 73 9.18 2.72 -20.58
CA SER A 73 9.62 1.79 -21.62
C SER A 73 10.31 0.53 -21.10
N GLY A 74 10.60 0.45 -19.79
CA GLY A 74 11.10 -0.76 -19.13
C GLY A 74 12.62 -0.94 -19.11
N GLN A 75 13.40 -0.13 -19.83
CA GLN A 75 14.86 -0.18 -19.80
C GLN A 75 15.43 0.80 -18.77
N TRP A 76 16.33 0.34 -17.90
CA TRP A 76 16.96 1.20 -16.91
C TRP A 76 17.95 2.19 -17.54
N GLU A 77 18.12 3.34 -16.90
CA GLU A 77 19.10 4.35 -17.31
C GLU A 77 19.90 4.82 -16.10
N LEU A 78 21.23 4.72 -16.16
CA LEU A 78 22.12 5.37 -15.20
C LEU A 78 22.13 6.88 -15.46
N LEU A 79 21.75 7.68 -14.45
CA LEU A 79 21.76 9.15 -14.55
C LEU A 79 23.02 9.77 -13.92
N GLY A 80 23.65 9.08 -12.99
CA GLY A 80 24.88 9.56 -12.36
C GLY A 80 25.39 8.66 -11.25
N CYS A 81 26.69 8.75 -11.00
CA CYS A 81 27.37 8.08 -9.89
C CYS A 81 28.38 9.04 -9.26
N LYS A 82 28.59 8.94 -7.95
CA LYS A 82 29.54 9.79 -7.21
C LYS A 82 30.14 9.02 -6.04
N LYS A 83 31.44 9.22 -5.82
CA LYS A 83 32.18 8.81 -4.63
C LYS A 83 32.74 10.06 -3.95
N VAL A 84 32.60 10.15 -2.62
CA VAL A 84 33.06 11.28 -1.81
C VAL A 84 33.74 10.75 -0.56
N LEU A 85 34.92 11.26 -0.22
CA LEU A 85 35.61 10.90 1.03
C LEU A 85 34.93 11.56 2.23
N ILE A 86 34.71 10.78 3.28
CA ILE A 86 34.27 11.25 4.59
C ILE A 86 35.53 11.63 5.37
N LYS A 87 35.56 12.85 5.91
CA LYS A 87 36.73 13.32 6.68
C LYS A 87 36.87 12.53 7.98
N SER A 88 38.08 12.14 8.32
CA SER A 88 38.39 11.47 9.59
C SER A 88 37.86 12.27 10.78
N GLY A 89 37.18 11.60 11.71
CA GLY A 89 36.53 12.22 12.88
C GLY A 89 35.06 12.61 12.67
N MET A 90 34.58 12.67 11.42
CA MET A 90 33.16 12.90 11.13
C MET A 90 32.34 11.63 11.36
N SER A 91 31.77 11.50 12.55
CA SER A 91 30.97 10.33 12.93
C SER A 91 29.49 10.49 12.58
N ARG A 92 28.81 9.37 12.32
CA ARG A 92 27.35 9.37 12.10
C ARG A 92 26.61 9.89 13.33
N GLY A 93 25.52 10.62 13.10
CA GLY A 93 24.73 11.22 14.18
C GLY A 93 25.27 12.55 14.69
N THR A 94 26.45 13.02 14.23
CA THR A 94 26.89 14.39 14.51
C THR A 94 26.21 15.39 13.56
N PRO A 95 25.98 16.64 13.99
CA PRO A 95 25.47 17.69 13.09
C PRO A 95 26.34 17.90 11.85
N GLU A 96 27.66 17.82 12.02
CA GLU A 96 28.65 17.95 10.96
C GLU A 96 28.47 16.89 9.86
N PHE A 97 28.19 15.64 10.26
CA PHE A 97 27.88 14.57 9.31
C PHE A 97 26.56 14.79 8.58
N SER A 98 25.52 15.23 9.30
CA SER A 98 24.22 15.56 8.70
C SER A 98 24.32 16.70 7.68
N ASP A 99 25.09 17.75 7.99
CA ASP A 99 25.31 18.87 7.06
C ASP A 99 26.12 18.46 5.83
N PHE A 100 27.12 17.59 6.02
CA PHE A 100 27.86 16.97 4.92
C PHE A 100 26.93 16.16 4.01
N LEU A 101 26.16 15.24 4.58
CA LEU A 101 25.25 14.37 3.83
C LEU A 101 24.19 15.18 3.09
N ARG A 102 23.59 16.18 3.74
CA ARG A 102 22.64 17.13 3.12
C ARG A 102 23.27 17.80 1.91
N SER A 103 24.46 18.39 2.08
CA SER A 103 25.15 19.14 1.04
C SER A 103 25.52 18.28 -0.17
N GLU A 104 25.90 17.02 0.05
CA GLU A 104 26.22 16.08 -1.02
C GLU A 104 24.97 15.58 -1.75
N LEU A 105 23.89 15.28 -1.03
CA LEU A 105 22.62 14.86 -1.62
C LEU A 105 21.93 15.99 -2.40
N GLU A 106 21.94 17.23 -1.90
CA GLU A 106 21.41 18.39 -2.64
C GLU A 106 22.15 18.61 -3.95
N ARG A 107 23.49 18.52 -3.94
CA ARG A 107 24.32 18.63 -5.14
C ARG A 107 24.09 17.49 -6.13
N PHE A 108 23.88 16.27 -5.64
CA PHE A 108 23.75 15.08 -6.49
C PHE A 108 22.32 14.89 -7.04
N CYS A 109 21.31 15.09 -6.21
CA CYS A 109 19.91 14.88 -6.57
C CYS A 109 19.29 16.09 -7.28
N GLY A 110 19.78 17.30 -6.98
CA GLY A 110 19.16 18.57 -7.37
C GLY A 110 18.03 18.98 -6.42
N SER A 111 17.37 20.11 -6.69
CA SER A 111 16.32 20.70 -5.84
C SER A 111 14.95 20.00 -5.94
N GLY A 112 14.76 19.11 -6.90
CA GLY A 112 13.54 18.31 -7.01
C GLY A 112 13.40 17.32 -5.85
N ARG A 113 12.19 16.96 -5.43
CA ARG A 113 11.95 15.96 -4.35
C ARG A 113 11.30 14.66 -4.85
N ASP A 114 11.23 14.49 -6.16
CA ASP A 114 10.55 13.36 -6.80
C ASP A 114 11.51 12.19 -7.12
N PHE A 115 12.27 11.76 -6.11
CA PHE A 115 13.05 10.52 -6.17
C PHE A 115 12.85 9.66 -4.92
N SER A 116 13.05 8.35 -5.04
CA SER A 116 13.20 7.45 -3.90
C SER A 116 14.64 7.43 -3.42
N VAL A 117 14.84 7.37 -2.11
CA VAL A 117 16.18 7.26 -1.49
C VAL A 117 16.25 5.92 -0.76
N TRP A 118 17.24 5.12 -1.10
CA TRP A 118 17.50 3.84 -0.46
C TRP A 118 18.88 3.84 0.17
N ALA A 119 18.99 3.31 1.38
CA ALA A 119 20.25 3.21 2.09
C ALA A 119 20.53 1.79 2.57
N LEU A 120 21.80 1.50 2.83
CA LEU A 120 22.24 0.26 3.47
C LEU A 120 22.27 0.44 4.98
N ILE A 121 21.72 -0.56 5.69
CA ILE A 121 22.09 -0.76 7.08
C ILE A 121 23.51 -1.36 7.12
N ARG A 122 24.31 -0.95 8.10
CA ARG A 122 25.67 -1.47 8.26
C ARG A 122 25.65 -2.97 8.52
N SER A 123 26.59 -3.69 7.90
CA SER A 123 26.70 -5.15 7.99
C SER A 123 26.94 -5.66 9.42
N ASP A 124 27.56 -4.87 10.30
CA ASP A 124 27.76 -5.22 11.72
C ASP A 124 26.53 -4.98 12.60
N LYS A 125 25.51 -4.31 12.06
CA LYS A 125 24.25 -3.95 12.76
C LYS A 125 23.04 -4.75 12.26
N VAL A 126 23.25 -5.65 11.30
CA VAL A 126 22.21 -6.49 10.72
C VAL A 126 22.69 -7.93 10.68
N ASN A 127 21.77 -8.86 10.95
CA ASN A 127 21.99 -10.29 10.73
C ASN A 127 21.02 -10.77 9.66
N VAL A 128 21.52 -11.52 8.68
CA VAL A 128 20.72 -12.10 7.60
C VAL A 128 20.98 -13.59 7.57
N GLU A 129 19.92 -14.40 7.66
CA GLU A 129 20.02 -15.86 7.76
C GLU A 129 18.97 -16.56 6.91
N SER A 130 19.36 -17.64 6.24
CA SER A 130 18.44 -18.54 5.55
C SER A 130 17.90 -19.61 6.49
N ILE A 131 16.57 -19.72 6.60
CA ILE A 131 15.88 -20.73 7.39
C ILE A 131 14.89 -21.52 6.53
N ARG A 132 14.52 -22.72 7.00
CA ARG A 132 13.47 -23.55 6.40
C ARG A 132 12.34 -23.74 7.40
N ILE A 133 11.11 -23.41 7.02
CA ILE A 133 9.91 -23.60 7.85
C ILE A 133 8.99 -24.63 7.22
N THR A 134 8.16 -25.30 8.01
CA THR A 134 7.10 -26.16 7.47
C THR A 134 6.10 -25.35 6.66
N LYS A 135 5.53 -25.95 5.62
CA LYS A 135 4.47 -25.31 4.82
C LYS A 135 3.21 -25.14 5.68
N VAL A 136 2.91 -23.89 6.04
CA VAL A 136 1.76 -23.50 6.85
C VAL A 136 0.85 -22.54 6.08
N GLY A 137 -0.37 -22.31 6.58
CA GLY A 137 -1.28 -21.33 5.97
C GLY A 137 -0.71 -19.91 6.06
N LYS A 138 -1.04 -19.03 5.10
CA LYS A 138 -0.47 -17.67 4.99
C LYS A 138 -0.44 -16.88 6.31
N LYS A 139 -1.53 -16.92 7.09
CA LYS A 139 -1.64 -16.23 8.39
C LYS A 139 -0.72 -16.78 9.48
N GLN A 140 -0.17 -17.98 9.31
CA GLN A 140 0.72 -18.64 10.26
C GLN A 140 2.19 -18.52 9.87
N ILE A 141 2.51 -18.01 8.67
CA ILE A 141 3.88 -17.93 8.18
C ILE A 141 4.73 -17.04 9.09
N GLU A 142 4.26 -15.83 9.42
CA GLU A 142 4.98 -14.90 10.29
C GLU A 142 5.33 -15.55 11.65
N ASN A 143 4.37 -16.25 12.27
CA ASN A 143 4.62 -16.99 13.52
C ASN A 143 5.62 -18.14 13.32
N ALA A 144 5.51 -18.91 12.23
CA ALA A 144 6.42 -20.02 11.96
C ALA A 144 7.86 -19.53 11.70
N VAL A 145 8.01 -18.45 10.94
CA VAL A 145 9.29 -17.75 10.73
C VAL A 145 9.85 -17.28 12.06
N TYR A 146 9.04 -16.58 12.86
CA TYR A 146 9.44 -16.05 14.16
C TYR A 146 10.00 -17.13 15.09
N TRP A 147 9.26 -18.23 15.28
CA TRP A 147 9.69 -19.31 16.18
C TRP A 147 10.93 -20.04 15.68
N THR A 148 11.06 -20.19 14.35
CA THR A 148 12.25 -20.82 13.75
C THR A 148 13.47 -19.90 13.86
N ALA A 149 13.31 -18.61 13.57
CA ALA A 149 14.36 -17.61 13.72
C ALA A 149 14.81 -17.51 15.18
N LYS A 150 13.89 -17.50 16.16
CA LYS A 150 14.22 -17.47 17.59
C LYS A 150 14.99 -18.71 18.07
N LYS A 151 14.82 -19.85 17.39
CA LYS A 151 15.60 -21.07 17.68
C LYS A 151 17.04 -20.95 17.20
N ASN A 152 17.26 -20.27 16.08
CA ASN A 152 18.57 -20.17 15.43
C ASN A 152 19.35 -18.91 15.83
N ILE A 153 18.65 -17.81 16.09
CA ILE A 153 19.20 -16.47 16.32
C ILE A 153 18.81 -16.04 17.74
N VAL A 154 19.80 -15.60 18.51
CA VAL A 154 19.59 -14.99 19.82
C VAL A 154 19.39 -13.49 19.63
N PHE A 155 18.16 -12.99 19.87
CA PHE A 155 17.84 -11.57 19.81
C PHE A 155 16.79 -11.17 20.85
N ASP A 156 16.76 -9.89 21.22
CA ASP A 156 15.73 -9.32 22.08
C ASP A 156 14.51 -8.92 21.25
N GLU A 157 13.37 -9.57 21.51
CA GLU A 157 12.10 -9.37 20.80
C GLU A 157 11.59 -7.92 20.86
N LYS A 158 11.87 -7.20 21.95
CA LYS A 158 11.39 -5.84 22.16
C LYS A 158 12.23 -4.83 21.41
N GLU A 159 13.52 -5.10 21.29
CA GLU A 159 14.51 -4.18 20.72
C GLU A 159 14.89 -4.51 19.28
N THR A 160 14.45 -5.66 18.75
CA THR A 160 14.83 -6.13 17.41
C THR A 160 13.65 -6.07 16.44
N ILE A 161 13.92 -5.57 15.24
CA ILE A 161 13.05 -5.71 14.07
C ILE A 161 13.42 -7.04 13.42
N LEU A 162 12.43 -7.90 13.24
CA LEU A 162 12.54 -9.12 12.43
C LEU A 162 11.73 -8.91 11.17
N GLU A 163 12.39 -9.07 10.04
CA GLU A 163 11.80 -8.99 8.72
C GLU A 163 12.19 -10.22 7.90
N PHE A 164 11.38 -10.62 6.92
CA PHE A 164 11.69 -11.80 6.12
C PHE A 164 11.16 -11.74 4.69
N GLU A 165 11.78 -12.53 3.83
CA GLU A 165 11.34 -12.76 2.45
C GLU A 165 11.22 -14.27 2.19
N ILE A 166 10.07 -14.70 1.69
CA ILE A 166 9.83 -16.09 1.29
C ILE A 166 10.41 -16.28 -0.11
N GLN A 167 11.35 -17.22 -0.26
CA GLN A 167 12.03 -17.49 -1.53
C GLN A 167 11.28 -18.51 -2.39
N GLY A 168 10.60 -19.48 -1.75
CA GLY A 168 9.84 -20.49 -2.46
C GLY A 168 9.64 -21.77 -1.67
N GLU A 169 9.06 -22.77 -2.33
CA GLU A 169 8.90 -24.12 -1.78
C GLU A 169 10.13 -24.97 -2.11
N VAL A 170 10.64 -25.68 -1.09
CA VAL A 170 11.75 -26.62 -1.21
C VAL A 170 11.33 -27.96 -0.61
N VAL A 171 11.80 -29.06 -1.18
CA VAL A 171 11.56 -30.41 -0.64
C VAL A 171 12.79 -30.81 0.14
N GLU A 172 12.60 -31.09 1.43
CA GLU A 172 13.66 -31.59 2.31
C GLU A 172 13.20 -32.92 2.90
N GLU A 173 13.93 -33.99 2.61
CA GLU A 173 13.60 -35.36 3.05
C GLU A 173 12.17 -35.80 2.68
N GLY A 174 11.68 -35.38 1.51
CA GLY A 174 10.32 -35.67 1.04
C GLY A 174 9.22 -34.80 1.65
N VAL A 175 9.56 -33.86 2.53
CA VAL A 175 8.62 -32.93 3.16
C VAL A 175 8.73 -31.56 2.49
N ALA A 176 7.59 -31.01 2.06
CA ALA A 176 7.52 -29.66 1.53
C ALA A 176 7.72 -28.62 2.64
N LYS A 177 8.75 -27.80 2.48
CA LYS A 177 9.11 -26.67 3.35
C LYS A 177 9.12 -25.37 2.55
N LEU A 178 9.07 -24.25 3.25
CA LEU A 178 9.29 -22.93 2.68
C LEU A 178 10.71 -22.48 3.01
N SER A 179 11.45 -22.07 1.98
CA SER A 179 12.72 -21.37 2.14
C SER A 179 12.45 -19.90 2.43
N VAL A 180 13.07 -19.38 3.48
CA VAL A 180 12.86 -18.00 3.96
C VAL A 180 14.21 -17.39 4.31
N ILE A 181 14.46 -16.17 3.84
CA ILE A 181 15.56 -15.34 4.32
C ILE A 181 15.02 -14.40 5.38
N VAL A 182 15.60 -14.46 6.59
CA VAL A 182 15.27 -13.60 7.72
C VAL A 182 16.35 -12.53 7.86
N CYS A 183 15.92 -11.31 8.17
CA CYS A 183 16.73 -10.15 8.43
C CYS A 183 16.39 -9.62 9.81
N THR A 184 17.36 -9.49 10.70
CA THR A 184 17.17 -8.93 12.03
C THR A 184 18.10 -7.75 12.27
N ALA A 185 17.56 -6.66 12.80
CA ALA A 185 18.33 -5.46 13.16
C ALA A 185 17.76 -4.81 14.42
N LEU A 186 18.59 -4.12 15.20
CA LEU A 186 18.11 -3.37 16.37
C LEU A 186 17.29 -2.16 15.92
N LYS A 187 16.16 -1.91 16.58
CA LYS A 187 15.24 -0.79 16.30
C LYS A 187 15.95 0.55 16.31
N ARG A 188 16.79 0.79 17.34
CA ARG A 188 17.56 2.04 17.46
C ARG A 188 18.44 2.33 16.24
N GLU A 189 19.06 1.31 15.64
CA GLU A 189 19.99 1.51 14.51
C GLU A 189 19.22 1.88 13.23
N VAL A 190 17.99 1.36 13.09
CA VAL A 190 17.07 1.73 12.01
C VAL A 190 16.53 3.14 12.23
N GLU A 191 16.08 3.44 13.45
CA GLU A 191 15.53 4.75 13.82
C GLU A 191 16.57 5.87 13.70
N GLU A 192 17.81 5.65 14.15
CA GLU A 192 18.91 6.62 14.00
C GLU A 192 19.16 6.96 12.53
N MET A 193 19.13 5.96 11.64
CA MET A 193 19.30 6.20 10.21
C MET A 193 18.10 6.93 9.60
N GLU A 194 16.87 6.54 9.98
CA GLU A 194 15.67 7.25 9.54
C GLU A 194 15.71 8.72 9.97
N ASP A 195 16.07 8.99 11.22
CA ASP A 195 16.11 10.34 11.79
C ASP A 195 17.15 11.21 11.08
N VAL A 196 18.38 10.71 10.84
CA VAL A 196 19.40 11.45 10.08
C VAL A 196 18.88 11.90 8.71
N PHE A 197 18.24 11.00 7.97
CA PHE A 197 17.73 11.30 6.63
C PHE A 197 16.47 12.19 6.65
N ASN A 198 15.61 12.05 7.66
CA ASN A 198 14.46 12.92 7.87
C ASN A 198 14.89 14.36 8.20
N ASP A 199 15.87 14.54 9.08
CA ASP A 199 16.35 15.84 9.55
C ASP A 199 17.04 16.66 8.45
N ILE A 200 17.68 15.98 7.49
CA ILE A 200 18.27 16.63 6.31
C ILE A 200 17.27 16.87 5.17
N GLY A 201 16.03 16.41 5.31
CA GLY A 201 14.97 16.60 4.31
C GLY A 201 14.99 15.60 3.14
N PHE A 202 15.71 14.48 3.28
CA PHE A 202 15.81 13.39 2.30
C PHE A 202 15.27 12.08 2.90
N PRO A 203 13.97 11.97 3.21
CA PRO A 203 13.42 10.81 3.90
C PRO A 203 13.67 9.51 3.12
N LEU A 204 14.11 8.47 3.83
CA LEU A 204 14.35 7.15 3.24
C LEU A 204 13.05 6.53 2.74
N THR A 205 13.09 5.99 1.53
CA THR A 205 12.05 5.10 1.00
C THR A 205 12.25 3.69 1.53
N GLY A 206 13.49 3.28 1.76
CA GLY A 206 13.81 2.00 2.38
C GLY A 206 15.25 1.92 2.90
N LEU A 207 15.43 1.14 3.96
CA LEU A 207 16.71 0.75 4.52
C LEU A 207 16.82 -0.77 4.43
N THR A 208 17.85 -1.33 3.81
CA THR A 208 17.96 -2.78 3.61
C THR A 208 19.39 -3.28 3.82
N ALA A 209 19.58 -4.60 3.90
CA ALA A 209 20.90 -5.21 4.02
C ALA A 209 21.54 -5.44 2.65
N ALA A 210 22.87 -5.52 2.61
CA ALA A 210 23.62 -5.67 1.37
C ALA A 210 23.22 -6.89 0.50
N PRO A 211 22.98 -8.10 1.07
CA PRO A 211 22.52 -9.25 0.27
C PRO A 211 21.21 -8.99 -0.47
N PHE A 212 20.28 -8.29 0.18
CA PHE A 212 18.98 -7.93 -0.40
C PHE A 212 19.08 -6.83 -1.45
N ALA A 213 19.97 -5.86 -1.26
CA ALA A 213 20.26 -4.88 -2.30
C ALA A 213 20.83 -5.59 -3.53
N LEU A 214 21.81 -6.48 -3.34
CA LEU A 214 22.46 -7.22 -4.42
C LEU A 214 21.49 -8.15 -5.16
N GLN A 215 20.54 -8.77 -4.45
CA GLN A 215 19.42 -9.49 -5.06
C GLN A 215 18.67 -8.62 -6.09
N ASN A 216 18.47 -7.32 -5.82
CA ASN A 216 17.76 -6.45 -6.75
C ASN A 216 18.56 -6.15 -8.02
N LEU A 217 19.89 -6.13 -7.93
CA LEU A 217 20.75 -6.00 -9.10
C LEU A 217 20.45 -7.11 -10.12
N PHE A 218 20.28 -8.32 -9.61
CA PHE A 218 19.97 -9.49 -10.42
C PHE A 218 18.51 -9.55 -10.86
N ARG A 219 17.55 -9.29 -9.95
CA ARG A 219 16.11 -9.26 -10.30
C ARG A 219 15.74 -8.15 -11.28
N ALA A 220 16.53 -7.08 -11.33
CA ALA A 220 16.32 -5.99 -12.28
C ALA A 220 16.86 -6.30 -13.68
N ASP A 221 17.42 -7.50 -13.89
CA ASP A 221 18.15 -7.90 -15.09
C ASP A 221 19.27 -6.92 -15.47
N TRP A 222 19.82 -6.19 -14.49
CA TRP A 222 20.91 -5.24 -14.73
C TRP A 222 22.19 -5.97 -15.13
N MET A 223 22.41 -7.14 -14.54
CA MET A 223 23.43 -8.09 -14.96
C MET A 223 22.78 -9.44 -15.22
N THR A 224 23.17 -10.09 -16.31
CA THR A 224 22.78 -11.46 -16.59
C THR A 224 23.51 -12.39 -15.64
N LEU A 225 22.76 -13.08 -14.78
CA LEU A 225 23.29 -14.16 -13.97
C LEU A 225 23.49 -15.41 -14.83
N SER A 226 24.61 -16.11 -14.63
CA SER A 226 24.62 -17.53 -14.92
C SER A 226 23.73 -18.25 -13.89
N ASP A 227 23.08 -19.33 -14.32
CA ASP A 227 22.32 -20.17 -13.38
C ASP A 227 23.26 -20.64 -12.26
N ARG A 228 22.85 -20.55 -10.98
CA ARG A 228 23.65 -20.96 -9.80
C ARG A 228 24.93 -20.14 -9.55
N THR A 229 24.77 -18.82 -9.46
CA THR A 229 25.84 -17.86 -9.16
C THR A 229 25.98 -17.60 -7.66
N ALA A 230 27.23 -17.49 -7.17
CA ALA A 230 27.54 -16.90 -5.87
C ALA A 230 28.26 -15.55 -6.02
N THR A 231 28.23 -14.75 -4.96
CA THR A 231 29.07 -13.57 -4.82
C THR A 231 29.84 -13.62 -3.51
N LEU A 232 31.14 -13.38 -3.55
CA LEU A 232 32.03 -13.21 -2.41
C LEU A 232 32.41 -11.73 -2.28
N TYR A 233 31.85 -11.08 -1.28
CA TYR A 233 32.29 -9.76 -0.84
C TYR A 233 33.41 -9.91 0.18
N ILE A 234 34.56 -9.28 -0.06
CA ILE A 234 35.69 -9.22 0.88
C ILE A 234 35.74 -7.81 1.48
N GLY A 235 35.31 -7.65 2.72
CA GLY A 235 35.41 -6.39 3.47
C GLY A 235 36.67 -6.34 4.34
N ASP A 236 36.75 -5.32 5.20
CA ASP A 236 37.93 -5.06 6.03
C ASP A 236 38.13 -6.14 7.10
N ASP A 237 37.13 -6.33 7.97
CA ASP A 237 37.19 -7.29 9.09
C ASP A 237 36.43 -8.59 8.81
N SER A 238 35.58 -8.59 7.78
CA SER A 238 34.74 -9.73 7.45
C SER A 238 34.42 -9.80 5.97
N SER A 239 34.20 -11.02 5.50
CA SER A 239 33.73 -11.32 4.17
C SER A 239 32.32 -11.90 4.23
N ARG A 240 31.63 -11.92 3.10
CA ARG A 240 30.30 -12.50 3.00
C ARG A 240 30.17 -13.26 1.69
N ILE A 241 29.66 -14.48 1.77
CA ILE A 241 29.21 -15.23 0.60
C ILE A 241 27.69 -15.19 0.52
N ASP A 242 27.18 -14.81 -0.64
CA ASP A 242 25.77 -14.79 -0.98
C ASP A 242 25.57 -15.74 -2.18
N VAL A 243 24.61 -16.66 -2.10
CA VAL A 243 24.26 -17.57 -3.22
C VAL A 243 22.91 -17.16 -3.78
N PHE A 244 22.84 -17.09 -5.11
CA PHE A 244 21.66 -16.68 -5.85
C PHE A 244 21.16 -17.78 -6.78
N SER A 245 19.84 -17.93 -6.84
CA SER A 245 19.15 -18.81 -7.78
C SER A 245 17.98 -18.06 -8.39
N GLU A 246 17.87 -18.03 -9.72
CA GLU A 246 16.85 -17.28 -10.46
C GLU A 246 16.76 -15.78 -10.03
N GLY A 247 17.91 -15.16 -9.74
CA GLY A 247 17.98 -13.78 -9.25
C GLY A 247 17.61 -13.59 -7.77
N ASN A 248 17.25 -14.65 -7.06
CA ASN A 248 16.82 -14.63 -5.67
C ASN A 248 17.93 -15.09 -4.72
N LEU A 249 18.07 -14.42 -3.57
CA LEU A 249 19.00 -14.79 -2.52
C LEU A 249 18.51 -16.07 -1.85
N VAL A 250 19.28 -17.15 -1.95
CA VAL A 250 18.92 -18.46 -1.36
C VAL A 250 19.77 -18.83 -0.15
N MET A 251 20.97 -18.24 -0.03
CA MET A 251 21.84 -18.41 1.14
C MET A 251 22.73 -17.19 1.29
N THR A 252 23.02 -16.82 2.53
CA THR A 252 24.01 -15.79 2.89
C THR A 252 24.76 -16.25 4.13
N ARG A 253 26.07 -16.01 4.16
CA ARG A 253 26.88 -16.29 5.34
C ARG A 253 28.03 -15.30 5.49
N GLY A 254 28.15 -14.72 6.68
CA GLY A 254 29.31 -13.92 7.08
C GLY A 254 30.48 -14.80 7.52
N ILE A 255 31.70 -14.38 7.16
CA ILE A 255 32.98 -15.03 7.49
C ILE A 255 33.85 -13.97 8.16
N ARG A 256 34.38 -14.24 9.36
CA ARG A 256 35.26 -13.33 10.12
C ARG A 256 36.70 -13.38 9.60
N ALA A 257 36.87 -13.02 8.33
CA ALA A 257 38.16 -12.85 7.67
C ALA A 257 37.97 -11.81 6.56
N GLY A 258 38.89 -10.85 6.47
CA GLY A 258 38.82 -9.75 5.50
C GLY A 258 40.21 -9.26 5.10
N THR A 259 40.29 -8.07 4.52
CA THR A 259 41.56 -7.47 4.08
C THR A 259 42.48 -7.13 5.26
N ASN A 260 41.95 -6.84 6.45
CA ASN A 260 42.77 -6.65 7.66
C ASN A 260 43.52 -7.94 8.04
N SER A 261 42.88 -9.11 7.90
CA SER A 261 43.56 -10.39 8.13
C SER A 261 44.66 -10.67 7.10
N MET A 262 44.51 -10.16 5.87
CA MET A 262 45.55 -10.21 4.85
C MET A 262 46.72 -9.30 5.20
N ALA A 263 46.45 -8.07 5.65
CA ALA A 263 47.48 -7.13 6.11
C ALA A 263 48.25 -7.67 7.32
N GLU A 264 47.57 -8.32 8.27
CA GLU A 264 48.22 -9.00 9.40
C GLU A 264 49.16 -10.12 8.94
N ALA A 265 48.73 -10.97 8.00
CA ALA A 265 49.58 -12.03 7.44
C ALA A 265 50.80 -11.48 6.70
N LEU A 266 50.61 -10.38 5.94
CA LEU A 266 51.70 -9.69 5.25
C LEU A 266 52.74 -9.16 6.24
N LEU A 267 52.27 -8.46 7.28
CA LEU A 267 53.13 -7.92 8.32
C LEU A 267 53.92 -9.03 9.03
N GLU A 268 53.26 -10.12 9.42
CA GLU A 268 53.88 -11.27 10.07
C GLU A 268 54.98 -11.89 9.19
N GLU A 269 54.69 -12.17 7.92
CA GLU A 269 55.65 -12.78 7.00
C GLU A 269 56.82 -11.85 6.67
N HIS A 270 56.57 -10.55 6.55
CA HIS A 270 57.60 -9.54 6.37
C HIS A 270 58.54 -9.47 7.58
N LEU A 271 58.00 -9.49 8.81
CA LEU A 271 58.79 -9.49 10.05
C LEU A 271 59.65 -10.76 10.19
N ILE A 272 59.12 -11.93 9.83
CA ILE A 272 59.87 -13.19 9.83
C ILE A 272 61.02 -13.10 8.82
N THR A 273 60.72 -12.67 7.59
CA THR A 273 61.71 -12.54 6.51
C THR A 273 62.83 -11.54 6.89
N SER A 274 62.49 -10.40 7.47
CA SER A 274 63.46 -9.41 7.92
C SER A 274 64.35 -9.94 9.04
N ALA A 275 63.77 -10.59 10.05
CA ALA A 275 64.53 -11.17 11.17
C ALA A 275 65.49 -12.30 10.73
N LEU A 276 65.07 -13.14 9.77
CA LEU A 276 65.92 -14.18 9.18
C LEU A 276 67.08 -13.57 8.40
N SER A 277 66.84 -12.44 7.71
CA SER A 277 67.90 -11.72 7.00
C SER A 277 68.93 -11.18 7.99
N GLU A 278 68.51 -10.45 9.04
CA GLU A 278 69.40 -9.88 10.06
C GLU A 278 70.29 -10.93 10.74
N ARG A 279 69.73 -12.08 11.13
CA ARG A 279 70.50 -13.21 11.69
C ARG A 279 71.53 -13.78 10.71
N ARG A 280 71.24 -13.75 9.39
CA ARG A 280 72.18 -14.20 8.35
C ARG A 280 73.30 -13.19 8.11
N TRP A 281 73.06 -11.90 8.36
CA TRP A 281 74.07 -10.85 8.35
C TRP A 281 74.97 -10.92 9.60
N GLU A 282 74.44 -11.19 10.79
CA GLU A 282 75.24 -11.38 12.01
C GLU A 282 76.20 -12.57 11.94
N GLY A 283 75.90 -13.57 11.10
CA GLY A 283 76.77 -14.73 10.84
C GLY A 283 77.87 -14.53 9.78
N ARG A 284 77.93 -13.38 9.09
CA ARG A 284 78.94 -13.04 8.06
C ARG A 284 79.51 -11.65 8.34
N SER A 285 80.67 -11.62 9.01
CA SER A 285 81.33 -10.46 9.66
C SER A 285 81.31 -9.08 8.96
N ALA A 286 81.08 -8.06 9.80
CA ALA A 286 81.87 -6.83 10.06
C ALA A 286 82.32 -5.84 8.96
N GLU A 287 82.08 -6.05 7.66
CA GLU A 287 82.50 -5.07 6.64
C GLU A 287 81.41 -4.74 5.63
N ALA A 288 80.40 -3.98 6.05
CA ALA A 288 79.59 -3.14 5.16
C ALA A 288 79.00 -1.98 5.97
N GLY A 289 79.06 -0.76 5.41
CA GLY A 289 78.60 0.48 6.04
C GLY A 289 77.12 0.44 6.47
N PRO A 290 76.65 1.47 7.21
CA PRO A 290 75.36 1.43 7.90
C PRO A 290 74.24 1.14 6.90
N ALA A 291 73.71 -0.07 6.95
CA ALA A 291 72.43 -0.39 6.35
C ALA A 291 71.43 0.62 6.95
N GLN A 292 70.84 1.47 6.10
CA GLN A 292 69.79 2.38 6.53
C GLN A 292 68.75 1.54 7.27
N ALA A 293 68.55 1.84 8.56
CA ALA A 293 67.53 1.20 9.36
C ALA A 293 66.18 1.51 8.72
N ARG A 294 65.70 0.60 7.86
CA ARG A 294 64.35 0.70 7.30
C ARG A 294 63.40 0.63 8.48
N SER A 295 62.62 1.68 8.68
CA SER A 295 61.61 1.69 9.75
C SER A 295 60.73 0.45 9.60
N PRO A 296 60.46 -0.29 10.69
CA PRO A 296 59.66 -1.50 10.64
C PRO A 296 58.29 -1.18 10.04
N MET A 297 57.77 -2.12 9.26
CA MET A 297 56.45 -2.02 8.67
C MET A 297 55.40 -1.90 9.78
N SER A 298 54.53 -0.89 9.70
CA SER A 298 53.35 -0.79 10.56
C SER A 298 52.17 -1.58 9.98
N ILE A 299 51.11 -1.75 10.77
CA ILE A 299 49.88 -2.37 10.25
C ILE A 299 49.19 -1.47 9.21
N GLU A 300 49.29 -0.14 9.34
CA GLU A 300 48.82 0.81 8.34
C GLU A 300 49.60 0.66 7.03
N ASP A 301 50.94 0.58 7.08
CA ASP A 301 51.78 0.30 5.90
C ASP A 301 51.32 -1.01 5.21
N ALA A 302 51.06 -2.07 5.99
CA ALA A 302 50.61 -3.35 5.44
C ALA A 302 49.21 -3.28 4.80
N LYS A 303 48.28 -2.51 5.38
CA LYS A 303 46.95 -2.27 4.80
C LYS A 303 47.07 -1.55 3.46
N ASP A 304 47.85 -0.48 3.40
CA ASP A 304 48.06 0.29 2.17
C ASP A 304 48.67 -0.57 1.06
N LEU A 305 49.61 -1.46 1.40
CA LEU A 305 50.14 -2.46 0.46
C LEU A 305 49.08 -3.43 -0.05
N VAL A 306 48.17 -3.92 0.80
CA VAL A 306 47.05 -4.78 0.37
C VAL A 306 46.09 -4.02 -0.55
N PHE A 307 45.71 -2.78 -0.19
CA PHE A 307 44.86 -1.92 -1.05
C PHE A 307 45.51 -1.62 -2.41
N SER A 308 46.84 -1.58 -2.46
CA SER A 308 47.59 -1.33 -3.68
C SER A 308 47.55 -2.48 -4.70
N LEU A 309 47.10 -3.67 -4.29
CA LEU A 309 46.92 -4.80 -5.19
C LEU A 309 45.78 -4.57 -6.19
N GLY A 310 44.79 -3.73 -5.87
CA GLY A 310 43.66 -3.43 -6.74
C GLY A 310 44.06 -3.11 -8.19
N PHE A 311 43.23 -3.54 -9.15
CA PHE A 311 43.47 -3.47 -10.60
C PHE A 311 43.99 -2.11 -11.07
N ASP A 312 43.37 -1.05 -10.54
CA ASP A 312 43.58 0.34 -10.95
C ASP A 312 44.15 1.20 -9.82
N SER A 313 44.61 0.58 -8.72
CA SER A 313 45.29 1.31 -7.64
C SER A 313 46.58 1.91 -8.22
N GLN A 314 46.81 3.21 -7.98
CA GLN A 314 48.14 3.77 -8.23
C GLN A 314 49.14 2.90 -7.44
N PRO A 315 50.19 2.35 -8.08
CA PRO A 315 51.17 1.58 -7.36
C PRO A 315 51.70 2.45 -6.21
N PRO A 316 51.94 1.89 -5.01
CA PRO A 316 52.54 2.66 -3.95
C PRO A 316 54.03 2.69 -4.27
N TYR A 317 54.41 3.45 -5.30
CA TYR A 317 55.82 3.68 -5.67
C TYR A 317 56.64 4.23 -4.49
N GLY A 318 55.99 4.63 -3.38
CA GLY A 318 56.64 4.93 -2.11
C GLY A 318 56.79 3.71 -1.18
N GLU A 319 55.70 3.03 -0.83
CA GLU A 319 55.71 1.97 0.21
C GLU A 319 56.20 0.61 -0.30
N ALA A 320 55.74 0.16 -1.47
CA ALA A 320 56.22 -1.09 -2.06
C ALA A 320 57.72 -1.02 -2.33
N ASP A 321 58.22 0.14 -2.78
CA ASP A 321 59.66 0.38 -2.97
C ASP A 321 60.41 0.55 -1.64
N ARG A 322 59.78 1.15 -0.60
CA ARG A 322 60.34 1.26 0.76
C ARG A 322 60.60 -0.13 1.37
N PHE A 323 59.72 -1.09 1.15
CA PHE A 323 59.86 -2.47 1.64
C PHE A 323 60.47 -3.43 0.62
N GLY A 324 60.64 -3.01 -0.65
CA GLY A 324 61.17 -3.85 -1.72
C GLY A 324 60.26 -5.02 -2.10
N LEU A 325 58.94 -4.82 -2.04
CA LEU A 325 57.94 -5.85 -2.30
C LEU A 325 57.26 -5.62 -3.66
N SER A 326 57.24 -6.64 -4.52
CA SER A 326 56.43 -6.63 -5.75
C SER A 326 54.99 -7.06 -5.46
N LYS A 327 54.05 -6.78 -6.39
CA LYS A 327 52.64 -7.24 -6.24
C LYS A 327 52.53 -8.75 -6.09
N GLU A 328 53.40 -9.50 -6.78
CA GLU A 328 53.47 -10.96 -6.69
C GLU A 328 53.93 -11.40 -5.30
N LYS A 329 54.93 -10.70 -4.73
CA LYS A 329 55.41 -11.03 -3.38
C LYS A 329 54.39 -10.67 -2.30
N ILE A 330 53.71 -9.52 -2.44
CA ILE A 330 52.60 -9.14 -1.57
C ILE A 330 51.50 -10.22 -1.64
N PHE A 331 51.15 -10.68 -2.84
CA PHE A 331 50.16 -11.75 -3.02
C PHE A 331 50.57 -13.06 -2.34
N GLU A 332 51.84 -13.48 -2.49
CA GLU A 332 52.39 -14.65 -1.81
C GLU A 332 52.29 -14.53 -0.28
N MET A 333 52.60 -13.34 0.27
CA MET A 333 52.56 -13.07 1.70
C MET A 333 51.12 -13.03 2.28
N ILE A 334 50.12 -12.57 1.51
CA ILE A 334 48.71 -12.60 1.96
C ILE A 334 48.03 -13.95 1.77
N ASN A 335 48.61 -14.83 0.95
CA ASN A 335 47.99 -16.11 0.56
C ASN A 335 47.53 -16.97 1.76
N PRO A 336 48.26 -17.08 2.89
CA PRO A 336 47.79 -17.85 4.05
C PRO A 336 46.46 -17.35 4.63
N ALA A 337 46.23 -16.03 4.62
CA ALA A 337 44.95 -15.46 5.06
C ALA A 337 43.85 -15.70 4.01
N LEU A 338 44.17 -15.57 2.73
CA LEU A 338 43.25 -15.85 1.64
C LEU A 338 42.83 -17.33 1.59
N GLU A 339 43.75 -18.27 1.79
CA GLU A 339 43.48 -19.71 1.87
C GLU A 339 42.48 -20.02 2.98
N ARG A 340 42.66 -19.45 4.18
CA ARG A 340 41.71 -19.62 5.29
C ARG A 340 40.32 -19.11 4.94
N LEU A 341 40.23 -17.95 4.28
CA LEU A 341 38.96 -17.38 3.81
C LEU A 341 38.29 -18.31 2.80
N VAL A 342 39.01 -18.74 1.77
CA VAL A 342 38.49 -19.61 0.72
C VAL A 342 38.06 -20.97 1.27
N ARG A 343 38.79 -21.53 2.25
CA ARG A 343 38.38 -22.74 2.96
C ARG A 343 37.05 -22.57 3.70
N GLN A 344 36.81 -21.42 4.32
CA GLN A 344 35.51 -21.15 4.95
C GLN A 344 34.38 -21.03 3.92
N VAL A 345 34.69 -20.46 2.74
CA VAL A 345 33.76 -20.43 1.60
C VAL A 345 33.43 -21.84 1.13
N GLU A 346 34.44 -22.69 0.94
CA GLU A 346 34.27 -24.09 0.52
C GLU A 346 33.38 -24.87 1.51
N ILE A 347 33.69 -24.81 2.82
CA ILE A 347 32.88 -25.45 3.88
C ILE A 347 31.42 -24.96 3.84
N THR A 348 31.22 -23.68 3.53
CA THR A 348 29.89 -23.08 3.44
C THR A 348 29.11 -23.62 2.23
N LEU A 349 29.78 -23.75 1.08
CA LEU A 349 29.20 -24.31 -0.13
C LEU A 349 28.96 -25.82 0.00
N GLU A 350 29.84 -26.56 0.67
CA GLU A 350 29.64 -27.98 0.98
C GLU A 350 28.42 -28.18 1.88
N HIS A 351 28.24 -27.36 2.93
CA HIS A 351 27.02 -27.38 3.72
C HIS A 351 25.78 -27.06 2.86
N TYR A 352 25.89 -26.09 1.95
CA TYR A 352 24.79 -25.71 1.06
C TYR A 352 24.37 -26.83 0.10
N THR A 353 25.30 -27.67 -0.35
CA THR A 353 25.00 -28.77 -1.28
C THR A 353 24.69 -30.08 -0.56
N VAL A 354 25.57 -30.52 0.34
CA VAL A 354 25.50 -31.83 0.99
C VAL A 354 24.42 -31.86 2.07
N ILE A 355 24.36 -30.86 2.94
CA ILE A 355 23.46 -30.85 4.09
C ILE A 355 22.08 -30.35 3.69
N LEU A 356 22.03 -29.28 2.89
CA LEU A 356 20.76 -28.68 2.48
C LEU A 356 20.18 -29.30 1.20
N GLY A 357 20.93 -30.16 0.49
CA GLY A 357 20.46 -30.86 -0.71
C GLY A 357 20.24 -29.94 -1.91
N ASN A 358 20.84 -28.75 -1.93
CA ASN A 358 20.74 -27.84 -3.06
C ASN A 358 21.78 -28.20 -4.13
N GLU A 359 21.59 -27.70 -5.34
CA GLU A 359 22.55 -27.86 -6.41
C GLU A 359 23.78 -26.96 -6.18
N GLY A 360 24.96 -27.42 -6.61
CA GLY A 360 26.20 -26.65 -6.50
C GLY A 360 26.21 -25.39 -7.37
N ILE A 361 27.04 -24.43 -6.99
CA ILE A 361 27.29 -23.23 -7.79
C ILE A 361 28.22 -23.55 -8.97
N ASN A 362 28.11 -22.80 -10.07
CA ASN A 362 29.02 -22.93 -11.22
C ASN A 362 29.86 -21.67 -11.47
N PHE A 363 29.48 -20.54 -10.86
CA PHE A 363 30.12 -19.25 -11.06
C PHE A 363 30.19 -18.47 -9.75
N ILE A 364 31.31 -17.77 -9.51
CA ILE A 364 31.47 -16.89 -8.36
C ILE A 364 31.99 -15.51 -8.77
N TYR A 365 31.25 -14.47 -8.41
CA TYR A 365 31.74 -13.10 -8.48
C TYR A 365 32.52 -12.73 -7.22
N VAL A 366 33.67 -12.09 -7.36
CA VAL A 366 34.47 -11.59 -6.24
C VAL A 366 34.57 -10.07 -6.33
N PHE A 367 34.34 -9.39 -5.21
CA PHE A 367 34.48 -7.94 -5.12
C PHE A 367 34.82 -7.47 -3.70
N SER A 368 35.38 -6.26 -3.59
CA SER A 368 35.86 -5.70 -2.33
C SER A 368 35.82 -4.18 -2.34
N ASP A 369 35.70 -3.61 -1.14
CA ASP A 369 35.92 -2.19 -0.85
C ASP A 369 37.43 -1.83 -0.85
N ALA A 370 38.34 -2.77 -1.12
CA ALA A 370 39.76 -2.52 -1.31
C ALA A 370 40.18 -2.38 -2.78
N GLY A 371 39.21 -2.45 -3.69
CA GLY A 371 39.47 -2.72 -5.10
C GLY A 371 39.63 -4.21 -5.35
N VAL A 372 39.57 -4.60 -6.63
CA VAL A 372 39.58 -6.01 -7.01
C VAL A 372 40.92 -6.34 -7.64
N TYR A 373 41.56 -7.44 -7.24
CA TYR A 373 42.84 -7.90 -7.77
C TYR A 373 42.65 -9.24 -8.48
N GLN A 374 42.95 -9.32 -9.79
CA GLN A 374 42.64 -10.51 -10.60
C GLN A 374 43.17 -11.81 -10.00
N PRO A 375 44.42 -11.89 -9.51
CA PRO A 375 44.94 -13.12 -8.92
C PRO A 375 44.17 -13.60 -7.68
N VAL A 376 43.53 -12.71 -6.92
CA VAL A 376 42.63 -13.11 -5.83
C VAL A 376 41.35 -13.75 -6.40
N VAL A 377 40.80 -13.19 -7.48
CA VAL A 377 39.61 -13.72 -8.16
C VAL A 377 39.90 -15.08 -8.81
N ASP A 378 41.05 -15.19 -9.49
CA ASP A 378 41.51 -16.43 -10.12
C ASP A 378 41.76 -17.50 -9.05
N TYR A 379 42.47 -17.15 -7.97
CA TYR A 379 42.72 -18.07 -6.85
C TYR A 379 41.43 -18.59 -6.22
N VAL A 380 40.43 -17.73 -5.99
CA VAL A 380 39.12 -18.15 -5.47
C VAL A 380 38.44 -19.13 -6.43
N GLY A 381 38.42 -18.83 -7.73
CA GLY A 381 37.83 -19.70 -8.76
C GLY A 381 38.51 -21.07 -8.84
N ASP A 382 39.84 -21.07 -8.88
CA ASP A 382 40.67 -22.28 -8.99
C ASP A 382 40.50 -23.21 -7.78
N GLN A 383 40.52 -22.66 -6.56
CA GLN A 383 40.34 -23.43 -5.33
C GLN A 383 38.93 -24.03 -5.23
N LEU A 384 37.90 -23.25 -5.60
CA LEU A 384 36.51 -23.71 -5.57
C LEU A 384 36.12 -24.56 -6.78
N ARG A 385 36.98 -24.61 -7.82
CA ARG A 385 36.74 -25.30 -9.11
C ARG A 385 35.48 -24.82 -9.81
N VAL A 386 35.28 -23.51 -9.83
CA VAL A 386 34.16 -22.83 -10.50
C VAL A 386 34.67 -21.69 -11.35
N GLU A 387 33.88 -21.26 -12.33
CA GLU A 387 34.21 -20.04 -13.07
C GLU A 387 34.16 -18.84 -12.11
N SER A 388 35.08 -17.89 -12.26
CA SER A 388 35.13 -16.69 -11.42
C SER A 388 35.23 -15.42 -12.24
N GLY A 389 34.77 -14.31 -11.65
CA GLY A 389 34.83 -13.01 -12.28
C GLY A 389 34.73 -11.86 -11.30
N VAL A 390 35.08 -10.67 -11.76
CA VAL A 390 34.89 -9.43 -11.00
C VAL A 390 33.44 -8.99 -11.09
N LEU A 391 32.82 -8.63 -9.96
CA LEU A 391 31.48 -8.03 -9.98
C LEU A 391 31.56 -6.57 -10.45
N ASP A 392 31.36 -6.33 -11.75
CA ASP A 392 31.36 -4.99 -12.35
C ASP A 392 30.04 -4.68 -13.10
N PRO A 393 29.00 -4.22 -12.39
CA PRO A 393 27.71 -3.93 -13.00
C PRO A 393 27.71 -2.69 -13.89
N LEU A 394 28.77 -1.88 -13.86
CA LEU A 394 28.86 -0.66 -14.66
C LEU A 394 29.84 -0.82 -15.83
N ALA A 395 30.27 -2.05 -16.13
CA ALA A 395 31.15 -2.34 -17.24
C ALA A 395 30.69 -1.63 -18.54
N PRO A 396 31.61 -1.14 -19.39
CA PRO A 396 31.24 -0.40 -20.60
C PRO A 396 30.37 -1.16 -21.61
N GLY A 397 30.37 -2.50 -21.53
CA GLY A 397 29.49 -3.37 -22.33
C GLY A 397 28.05 -3.48 -21.79
N ASN A 398 27.75 -2.92 -20.61
CA ASN A 398 26.42 -2.96 -20.04
C ASN A 398 25.49 -1.95 -20.77
N PRO A 399 24.32 -2.37 -21.28
CA PRO A 399 23.42 -1.49 -22.03
C PRO A 399 22.87 -0.33 -21.19
N PHE A 400 22.85 -0.44 -19.86
CA PHE A 400 22.28 0.56 -18.94
C PHE A 400 23.30 1.54 -18.37
N SER A 401 24.61 1.24 -18.44
CA SER A 401 25.68 2.09 -17.89
C SER A 401 25.97 3.32 -18.76
N GLY A 402 25.62 3.26 -20.05
CA GLY A 402 25.82 4.34 -21.02
C GLY A 402 27.29 4.80 -21.07
N HIS A 403 27.52 6.08 -21.36
CA HIS A 403 28.87 6.66 -21.38
C HIS A 403 29.39 7.11 -20.00
N ILE A 404 28.55 7.12 -18.97
CA ILE A 404 28.88 7.73 -17.65
C ILE A 404 30.01 6.96 -16.96
N ALA A 405 30.01 5.63 -17.09
CA ALA A 405 31.02 4.77 -16.47
C ALA A 405 32.18 4.41 -17.41
N ALA A 406 32.18 4.90 -18.65
CA ALA A 406 33.13 4.47 -19.69
C ALA A 406 34.59 4.89 -19.41
N HIS A 407 34.80 5.98 -18.67
CA HIS A 407 36.13 6.49 -18.31
C HIS A 407 36.55 6.15 -16.88
N THR A 408 35.73 5.37 -16.17
CA THR A 408 35.95 4.95 -14.79
C THR A 408 36.70 3.62 -14.79
N SER A 409 37.56 3.41 -13.80
CA SER A 409 38.34 2.17 -13.66
C SER A 409 37.45 0.97 -13.27
N VAL A 410 37.89 -0.28 -13.51
CA VAL A 410 37.13 -1.48 -13.09
C VAL A 410 36.90 -1.48 -11.59
N SER A 411 37.95 -1.23 -10.80
CA SER A 411 37.84 -1.12 -9.34
C SER A 411 36.80 -0.07 -8.97
N GLN A 412 36.93 1.16 -9.48
CA GLN A 412 36.01 2.27 -9.18
C GLN A 412 34.55 1.96 -9.52
N ARG A 413 34.30 1.18 -10.57
CA ARG A 413 32.95 0.72 -10.93
C ARG A 413 32.43 -0.38 -10.00
N ALA A 414 33.26 -1.37 -9.68
CA ALA A 414 32.93 -2.42 -8.73
C ALA A 414 32.58 -1.85 -7.34
N PHE A 415 33.29 -0.80 -6.91
CA PHE A 415 32.99 -0.02 -5.70
C PHE A 415 31.58 0.57 -5.64
N LEU A 416 30.99 0.90 -6.79
CA LEU A 416 29.65 1.49 -6.86
C LEU A 416 28.54 0.44 -6.80
N THR A 417 28.89 -0.86 -6.79
CA THR A 417 27.92 -1.97 -6.78
C THR A 417 26.90 -1.87 -5.66
N PRO A 418 27.26 -1.61 -4.38
CA PRO A 418 26.27 -1.51 -3.30
C PRO A 418 25.29 -0.36 -3.52
N ALA A 419 25.78 0.82 -3.92
CA ALA A 419 24.95 1.99 -4.20
C ALA A 419 24.04 1.78 -5.43
N LEU A 420 24.52 1.14 -6.49
CA LEU A 420 23.69 0.79 -7.65
C LEU A 420 22.60 -0.21 -7.28
N SER A 421 22.97 -1.25 -6.54
CA SER A 421 22.05 -2.29 -6.04
C SER A 421 20.94 -1.67 -5.17
N LEU A 422 21.29 -0.68 -4.35
CA LEU A 422 20.31 0.13 -3.62
C LEU A 422 19.42 0.97 -4.53
N ALA A 423 19.98 1.63 -5.54
CA ALA A 423 19.21 2.45 -6.47
C ALA A 423 18.14 1.61 -7.20
N LEU A 424 18.42 0.33 -7.47
CA LEU A 424 17.49 -0.63 -8.09
C LEU A 424 16.39 -1.14 -7.14
N SER A 425 16.46 -0.80 -5.86
CA SER A 425 15.45 -1.21 -4.88
C SER A 425 14.11 -0.51 -5.15
N SER A 426 13.01 -1.25 -5.07
CA SER A 426 11.67 -0.68 -5.26
C SER A 426 10.63 -1.39 -4.40
N LEU A 427 9.70 -0.66 -3.80
CA LEU A 427 8.62 -1.32 -3.06
C LEU A 427 7.74 -2.13 -4.06
N PRO A 428 7.48 -3.43 -3.82
CA PRO A 428 7.57 -4.13 -2.53
C PRO A 428 8.76 -5.10 -2.32
N HIS A 429 9.82 -5.09 -3.14
CA HIS A 429 10.97 -6.01 -3.05
C HIS A 429 12.29 -5.22 -3.00
N PRO A 430 13.19 -5.35 -2.02
CA PRO A 430 13.37 -6.36 -0.96
C PRO A 430 12.71 -5.90 0.35
N PRO A 431 12.76 -6.67 1.45
CA PRO A 431 12.29 -6.16 2.72
C PRO A 431 13.07 -4.92 3.20
N PRO A 432 12.47 -3.72 3.21
CA PRO A 432 13.04 -2.61 3.94
C PRO A 432 12.80 -2.86 5.43
N LEU A 433 13.83 -2.67 6.24
CA LEU A 433 13.76 -2.74 7.71
C LEU A 433 12.85 -1.65 8.31
N ILE A 434 12.52 -0.62 7.52
CA ILE A 434 11.58 0.45 7.88
C ILE A 434 10.12 -0.06 7.93
N PHE A 435 9.78 -1.11 7.16
CA PHE A 435 8.43 -1.65 7.10
C PHE A 435 8.41 -3.13 7.46
N THR A 436 7.60 -3.48 8.45
CA THR A 436 7.41 -4.88 8.84
C THR A 436 6.64 -5.66 7.76
N TYR A 437 6.79 -6.98 7.75
CA TYR A 437 6.07 -7.90 6.86
C TYR A 437 4.55 -7.68 6.97
N SER A 438 4.07 -7.54 8.21
CA SER A 438 2.69 -7.17 8.53
C SER A 438 2.24 -5.85 7.90
N ASP A 439 3.11 -4.84 7.85
CA ASP A 439 2.78 -3.55 7.21
C ASP A 439 2.70 -3.69 5.69
N LYS A 440 3.57 -4.50 5.08
CA LYS A 440 3.54 -4.77 3.63
C LYS A 440 2.28 -5.49 3.18
N GLU A 441 1.80 -6.47 3.94
CA GLU A 441 0.53 -7.14 3.62
C GLU A 441 -0.66 -6.16 3.69
N LYS A 442 -0.63 -5.22 4.64
CA LYS A 442 -1.61 -4.12 4.71
C LYS A 442 -1.48 -3.20 3.51
N PHE A 443 -0.28 -2.78 3.12
CA PHE A 443 -0.09 -1.93 1.94
C PHE A 443 -0.50 -2.64 0.63
N ALA A 444 -0.19 -3.94 0.48
CA ALA A 444 -0.56 -4.73 -0.69
C ALA A 444 -2.08 -4.97 -0.76
N SER A 445 -2.75 -5.18 0.37
CA SER A 445 -4.21 -5.27 0.42
C SER A 445 -4.88 -3.93 0.12
N ILE A 446 -4.40 -2.83 0.71
CA ILE A 446 -4.87 -1.47 0.40
C ILE A 446 -4.70 -1.14 -1.08
N ARG A 447 -3.55 -1.48 -1.69
CA ARG A 447 -3.31 -1.24 -3.13
C ARG A 447 -4.29 -2.01 -4.02
N ARG A 448 -4.62 -3.25 -3.67
CA ARG A 448 -5.63 -4.04 -4.39
C ARG A 448 -7.02 -3.43 -4.26
N VAL A 449 -7.42 -3.05 -3.04
CA VAL A 449 -8.71 -2.39 -2.78
C VAL A 449 -8.81 -1.07 -3.55
N ASN A 450 -7.76 -0.24 -3.53
CA ASN A 450 -7.73 1.00 -4.28
C ASN A 450 -7.85 0.77 -5.79
N ARG A 451 -7.16 -0.24 -6.34
CA ARG A 451 -7.29 -0.58 -7.76
C ARG A 451 -8.72 -0.95 -8.12
N VAL A 452 -9.40 -1.72 -7.27
CA VAL A 452 -10.82 -2.07 -7.46
C VAL A 452 -11.68 -0.80 -7.41
N ILE A 453 -11.48 0.07 -6.43
CA ILE A 453 -12.23 1.34 -6.30
C ILE A 453 -12.03 2.21 -7.54
N VAL A 454 -10.79 2.45 -7.96
CA VAL A 454 -10.48 3.25 -9.16
C VAL A 454 -11.10 2.63 -10.41
N SER A 455 -11.02 1.31 -10.58
CA SER A 455 -11.64 0.63 -11.71
C SER A 455 -13.17 0.74 -11.71
N ALA A 456 -13.80 0.66 -10.54
CA ALA A 456 -15.25 0.83 -10.40
C ALA A 456 -15.67 2.26 -10.76
N PHE A 457 -14.94 3.28 -10.28
CA PHE A 457 -15.18 4.67 -10.65
C PHE A 457 -15.00 4.92 -12.16
N ALA A 458 -13.99 4.31 -12.79
CA ALA A 458 -13.79 4.41 -14.23
C ALA A 458 -14.96 3.82 -15.03
N VAL A 459 -15.50 2.67 -14.61
CA VAL A 459 -16.68 2.05 -15.23
C VAL A 459 -17.91 2.94 -15.07
N VAL A 460 -18.15 3.49 -13.87
CA VAL A 460 -19.26 4.41 -13.62
C VAL A 460 -19.13 5.67 -14.48
N MET A 461 -17.91 6.21 -14.64
CA MET A 461 -17.66 7.35 -15.51
C MET A 461 -17.99 7.03 -16.98
N LEU A 462 -17.59 5.85 -17.48
CA LEU A 462 -17.94 5.40 -18.83
C LEU A 462 -19.46 5.26 -19.03
N ILE A 463 -20.18 4.78 -18.02
CA ILE A 463 -21.65 4.71 -18.05
C ILE A 463 -22.24 6.12 -18.15
N PHE A 464 -21.75 7.08 -17.36
CA PHE A 464 -22.21 8.47 -17.44
C PHE A 464 -21.90 9.11 -18.79
N ILE A 465 -20.72 8.86 -19.37
CA ILE A 465 -20.37 9.32 -20.73
C ILE A 465 -21.36 8.72 -21.74
N GLY A 466 -21.67 7.42 -21.63
CA GLY A 466 -22.64 6.75 -22.50
C GLY A 466 -24.06 7.34 -22.38
N ILE A 467 -24.54 7.59 -21.16
CA ILE A 467 -25.83 8.23 -20.91
C ILE A 467 -25.85 9.65 -21.47
N PHE A 468 -24.77 10.42 -21.30
CA PHE A 468 -24.65 11.77 -21.83
C PHE A 468 -24.76 11.79 -23.36
N PHE A 469 -24.03 10.90 -24.06
CA PHE A 469 -24.14 10.75 -25.51
C PHE A 469 -25.54 10.32 -25.95
N TRP A 470 -26.17 9.38 -25.21
CA TRP A 470 -27.53 8.95 -25.52
C TRP A 470 -28.56 10.07 -25.34
N MET A 471 -28.45 10.85 -24.27
CA MET A 471 -29.28 12.03 -24.04
C MET A 471 -29.08 13.09 -25.13
N GLY A 472 -27.84 13.37 -25.53
CA GLY A 472 -27.55 14.28 -26.66
C GLY A 472 -28.27 13.84 -27.93
N ASN A 473 -28.08 12.58 -28.33
CA ASN A 473 -28.76 12.02 -29.52
C ASN A 473 -30.29 12.03 -29.40
N ALA A 474 -30.84 11.81 -28.20
CA ALA A 474 -32.27 11.86 -27.97
C ALA A 474 -32.83 13.28 -28.09
N ILE A 475 -32.07 14.28 -27.64
CA ILE A 475 -32.40 15.71 -27.79
C ILE A 475 -32.38 16.08 -29.27
N ASP A 476 -31.32 15.74 -30.00
CA ASP A 476 -31.19 16.04 -31.44
C ASP A 476 -32.35 15.43 -32.24
N ARG A 477 -32.76 14.19 -31.92
CA ARG A 477 -33.92 13.54 -32.54
C ARG A 477 -35.21 14.28 -32.25
N LYS A 478 -35.40 14.75 -31.01
CA LYS A 478 -36.59 15.52 -30.64
C LYS A 478 -36.61 16.89 -31.30
N GLU A 479 -35.46 17.54 -31.40
CA GLU A 479 -35.31 18.84 -32.08
C GLU A 479 -35.58 18.71 -33.58
N ALA A 480 -35.08 17.65 -34.23
CA ALA A 480 -35.41 17.35 -35.62
C ALA A 480 -36.90 17.02 -35.83
N THR A 481 -37.54 16.38 -34.85
CA THR A 481 -38.98 16.09 -34.88
C THR A 481 -39.79 17.37 -34.72
N LEU A 482 -39.39 18.26 -33.80
CA LEU A 482 -39.99 19.58 -33.64
C LEU A 482 -39.84 20.44 -34.89
N ALA A 483 -38.66 20.45 -35.52
CA ALA A 483 -38.42 21.15 -36.77
C ALA A 483 -39.32 20.62 -37.90
N LYS A 484 -39.48 19.29 -38.01
CA LYS A 484 -40.43 18.68 -38.97
C LYS A 484 -41.88 19.04 -38.67
N LEU A 485 -42.29 19.06 -37.39
CA LEU A 485 -43.65 19.45 -37.01
C LEU A 485 -43.91 20.94 -37.27
N ASP A 486 -42.92 21.82 -37.03
CA ASP A 486 -43.02 23.25 -37.34
C ASP A 486 -43.11 23.50 -38.85
N GLU A 487 -42.36 22.73 -39.66
CA GLU A 487 -42.46 22.76 -41.12
C GLU A 487 -43.82 22.24 -41.62
N GLN A 488 -44.38 21.19 -40.99
CA GLN A 488 -45.74 20.70 -41.26
C GLN A 488 -46.81 21.69 -40.84
N PHE A 489 -46.64 22.39 -39.71
CA PHE A 489 -47.54 23.46 -39.28
C PHE A 489 -47.55 24.62 -40.28
N LYS A 490 -46.36 25.03 -40.76
CA LYS A 490 -46.21 26.08 -41.79
C LYS A 490 -46.75 25.66 -43.16
N ARG A 491 -46.67 24.37 -43.53
CA ARG A 491 -47.32 23.83 -44.73
C ARG A 491 -48.83 23.63 -44.58
N GLY A 492 -49.33 23.38 -43.37
CA GLY A 492 -50.75 23.24 -43.05
C GLY A 492 -51.52 24.56 -42.95
N THR A 493 -50.85 25.71 -43.06
CA THR A 493 -51.46 27.05 -43.01
C THR A 493 -51.97 27.53 -44.37
N GLN A 494 -52.50 26.64 -45.20
CA GLN A 494 -53.43 27.01 -46.26
C GLN A 494 -54.64 26.07 -46.19
N VAL A 495 -55.80 26.68 -45.93
CA VAL A 495 -57.16 26.09 -46.02
C VAL A 495 -57.59 25.21 -44.84
N ILE A 496 -57.90 25.80 -43.67
CA ILE A 496 -58.77 25.16 -42.65
C ILE A 496 -59.65 26.22 -41.94
N GLU A 497 -60.49 26.97 -42.68
CA GLU A 497 -61.53 27.83 -42.08
C GLU A 497 -62.86 27.10 -41.81
N ALA A 498 -63.09 25.91 -42.39
CA ALA A 498 -64.36 25.19 -42.28
C ALA A 498 -64.47 24.24 -41.05
N PRO A 499 -63.47 23.42 -40.70
CA PRO A 499 -63.56 22.53 -39.53
C PRO A 499 -63.50 23.25 -38.19
N ALA A 500 -62.80 24.39 -38.11
CA ALA A 500 -62.72 25.19 -36.90
C ALA A 500 -64.07 25.81 -36.52
N ARG A 501 -64.92 26.17 -37.49
CA ARG A 501 -66.28 26.68 -37.23
C ARG A 501 -67.22 25.55 -36.80
N ALA A 502 -67.09 24.34 -37.36
CA ALA A 502 -67.89 23.18 -36.97
C ALA A 502 -67.57 22.68 -35.55
N MET A 503 -66.29 22.70 -35.15
CA MET A 503 -65.87 22.29 -33.80
C MET A 503 -66.28 23.31 -32.73
N VAL A 504 -66.35 24.60 -33.08
CA VAL A 504 -66.83 25.67 -32.19
C VAL A 504 -68.36 25.63 -32.03
N SER A 505 -69.13 25.21 -33.05
CA SER A 505 -70.58 25.02 -32.91
C SER A 505 -70.93 23.77 -32.09
N GLU A 506 -70.23 22.66 -32.30
CA GLU A 506 -70.47 21.40 -31.57
C GLU A 506 -70.09 21.51 -30.08
N PHE A 507 -69.05 22.30 -29.76
CA PHE A 507 -68.66 22.55 -28.37
C PHE A 507 -69.65 23.47 -27.64
N ASN A 508 -70.21 24.47 -28.32
CA ASN A 508 -71.22 25.36 -27.72
C ASN A 508 -72.58 24.67 -27.51
N GLU A 509 -73.01 23.80 -28.43
CA GLU A 509 -74.25 23.03 -28.26
C GLU A 509 -74.16 22.03 -27.10
N ASN A 510 -73.03 21.31 -26.96
CA ASN A 510 -72.83 20.39 -25.83
C ASN A 510 -72.71 21.13 -24.47
N HIS A 511 -72.16 22.34 -24.45
CA HIS A 511 -72.08 23.14 -23.23
C HIS A 511 -73.46 23.64 -22.77
N LEU A 512 -74.31 24.08 -23.71
CA LEU A 512 -75.69 24.48 -23.43
C LEU A 512 -76.58 23.28 -23.04
N ALA A 513 -76.34 22.11 -23.62
CA ALA A 513 -77.03 20.87 -23.26
C ALA A 513 -76.69 20.42 -21.83
N LEU A 514 -75.42 20.51 -21.42
CA LEU A 514 -74.99 20.16 -20.05
C LEU A 514 -75.52 21.15 -19.00
N GLN A 515 -75.61 22.44 -19.33
CA GLN A 515 -76.13 23.46 -18.42
C GLN A 515 -77.65 23.30 -18.20
N SER A 516 -78.40 23.02 -19.26
CA SER A 516 -79.84 22.72 -19.17
C SER A 516 -80.13 21.38 -18.48
N PHE A 517 -79.25 20.38 -18.58
CA PHE A 517 -79.32 19.16 -17.78
C PHE A 517 -79.12 19.42 -16.28
N LYS A 518 -78.17 20.28 -15.90
CA LYS A 518 -77.96 20.65 -14.49
C LYS A 518 -79.20 21.35 -13.92
N GLU A 519 -79.77 22.32 -14.62
CA GLU A 519 -80.96 23.04 -14.16
C GLU A 519 -82.22 22.16 -14.10
N ARG A 520 -82.42 21.29 -15.10
CA ARG A 520 -83.64 20.46 -15.20
C ARG A 520 -83.70 19.30 -14.22
N TYR A 521 -82.55 18.74 -13.82
CA TYR A 521 -82.48 17.54 -12.97
C TYR A 521 -81.94 17.79 -11.55
N PHE A 522 -81.49 19.01 -11.22
CA PHE A 522 -81.04 19.35 -9.86
C PHE A 522 -82.12 19.13 -8.80
N GLY A 523 -83.35 19.58 -9.05
CA GLY A 523 -84.47 19.40 -8.12
C GLY A 523 -84.74 17.93 -7.79
N MET A 524 -84.68 17.05 -8.81
CA MET A 524 -84.85 15.59 -8.65
C MET A 524 -83.70 14.95 -7.88
N ALA A 525 -82.45 15.35 -8.17
CA ALA A 525 -81.29 14.84 -7.45
C ALA A 525 -81.28 15.29 -5.98
N PHE A 526 -81.68 16.53 -5.70
CA PHE A 526 -81.77 17.07 -4.36
C PHE A 526 -82.85 16.37 -3.52
N ILE A 527 -84.06 16.21 -4.06
CA ILE A 527 -85.14 15.48 -3.37
C ILE A 527 -84.75 14.02 -3.14
N GLY A 528 -84.15 13.35 -4.13
CA GLY A 528 -83.69 11.97 -3.99
C GLY A 528 -82.55 11.79 -2.99
N ALA A 529 -81.68 12.79 -2.84
CA ALA A 529 -80.66 12.79 -1.79
C ALA A 529 -81.29 13.00 -0.41
N LEU A 530 -82.26 13.92 -0.30
CA LEU A 530 -82.94 14.20 0.95
C LEU A 530 -83.75 12.99 1.44
N SER A 531 -84.50 12.34 0.55
CA SER A 531 -85.35 11.19 0.90
C SER A 531 -84.58 10.00 1.47
N LYS A 532 -83.30 9.84 1.12
CA LYS A 532 -82.46 8.76 1.65
C LYS A 532 -82.00 9.00 3.09
N VAL A 533 -82.04 10.25 3.55
CA VAL A 533 -81.46 10.67 4.83
C VAL A 533 -82.57 10.98 5.86
N ILE A 534 -83.84 11.08 5.47
CA ILE A 534 -84.97 11.35 6.37
C ILE A 534 -85.28 10.10 7.24
N PRO A 535 -85.15 10.18 8.58
CA PRO A 535 -85.58 9.13 9.49
C PRO A 535 -87.10 9.03 9.56
N LYS A 536 -87.62 7.87 10.01
CA LYS A 536 -89.07 7.61 10.10
C LYS A 536 -89.82 8.57 11.04
N ASP A 537 -89.13 9.16 12.00
CA ASP A 537 -89.68 10.02 13.06
C ASP A 537 -89.61 11.52 12.71
N VAL A 538 -89.17 11.85 11.48
CA VAL A 538 -89.03 13.22 10.97
C VAL A 538 -89.92 13.42 9.76
N SER A 539 -90.85 14.37 9.83
CA SER A 539 -91.71 14.76 8.71
C SER A 539 -91.34 16.14 8.20
N LEU A 540 -91.09 16.28 6.91
CA LEU A 540 -90.79 17.57 6.29
C LEU A 540 -92.07 18.32 5.96
N LEU A 541 -92.12 19.59 6.33
CA LEU A 541 -93.26 20.48 6.09
C LEU A 541 -93.01 21.38 4.88
N ASN A 542 -91.79 21.87 4.73
CA ASN A 542 -91.43 22.74 3.63
C ASN A 542 -89.96 22.56 3.23
N VAL A 543 -89.71 22.53 1.93
CA VAL A 543 -88.36 22.48 1.36
C VAL A 543 -88.28 23.55 0.29
N LYS A 544 -87.46 24.58 0.53
CA LYS A 544 -87.25 25.69 -0.41
C LYS A 544 -85.80 25.69 -0.85
N ALA A 545 -85.55 25.35 -2.11
CA ALA A 545 -84.21 25.38 -2.72
C ALA A 545 -84.08 26.55 -3.69
N THR A 546 -82.93 27.22 -3.68
CA THR A 546 -82.57 28.29 -4.62
C THR A 546 -81.31 27.88 -5.38
N VAL A 547 -81.43 27.79 -6.71
CA VAL A 547 -80.34 27.44 -7.63
C VAL A 547 -79.97 28.70 -8.41
N GLY A 548 -78.68 29.01 -8.48
CA GLY A 548 -78.19 30.28 -8.99
C GLY A 548 -78.19 30.34 -10.52
N GLY A 549 -79.31 30.74 -11.12
CA GLY A 549 -79.38 31.19 -12.51
C GLY A 549 -78.96 32.66 -12.60
N GLY A 550 -77.77 32.95 -13.12
CA GLY A 550 -77.27 34.32 -13.27
C GLY A 550 -77.79 35.01 -14.54
N GLU A 551 -78.80 35.88 -14.40
CA GLU A 551 -79.03 36.97 -15.36
C GLU A 551 -77.94 38.05 -15.20
N LYS A 552 -77.47 38.58 -16.33
CA LYS A 552 -76.40 39.58 -16.40
C LYS A 552 -76.82 40.89 -15.72
N GLY A 553 -76.30 41.14 -14.52
CA GLY A 553 -76.34 42.49 -13.93
C GLY A 553 -76.06 42.54 -12.43
N LYS A 554 -74.84 42.99 -12.08
CA LYS A 554 -74.32 43.35 -10.75
C LYS A 554 -73.94 42.20 -9.81
N ALA A 555 -72.69 42.30 -9.34
CA ALA A 555 -71.99 41.34 -8.50
C ALA A 555 -72.61 41.18 -7.10
N LYS A 556 -73.06 39.96 -6.79
CA LYS A 556 -73.04 39.34 -5.46
C LYS A 556 -72.77 37.85 -5.67
N LYS A 557 -71.85 37.27 -4.89
CA LYS A 557 -71.59 35.81 -4.87
C LYS A 557 -72.93 35.08 -4.72
N ALA A 558 -73.37 34.38 -5.76
CA ALA A 558 -74.53 33.50 -5.68
C ALA A 558 -74.13 32.29 -4.83
N VAL A 559 -74.61 32.24 -3.59
CA VAL A 559 -74.56 31.05 -2.76
C VAL A 559 -75.82 30.26 -3.11
N GLU A 560 -75.66 29.10 -3.74
CA GLU A 560 -76.76 28.16 -3.93
C GLU A 560 -77.11 27.58 -2.56
N GLY A 561 -78.39 27.59 -2.16
CA GLY A 561 -78.77 27.12 -0.83
C GLY A 561 -80.24 26.70 -0.73
N ALA A 562 -80.54 25.84 0.23
CA ALA A 562 -81.89 25.39 0.54
C ALA A 562 -82.21 25.53 2.03
N THR A 563 -83.44 25.92 2.33
CA THR A 563 -83.99 25.91 3.69
C THR A 563 -85.02 24.81 3.79
N ILE A 564 -84.88 23.98 4.81
CA ILE A 564 -85.75 22.84 5.10
C ILE A 564 -86.40 23.08 6.45
N SER A 565 -87.72 23.01 6.50
CA SER A 565 -88.49 23.06 7.73
C SER A 565 -89.28 21.77 7.90
N GLY A 566 -89.26 21.21 9.11
CA GLY A 566 -89.92 19.95 9.41
C GLY A 566 -90.31 19.85 10.87
N VAL A 567 -90.91 18.73 11.20
CA VAL A 567 -91.35 18.40 12.55
C VAL A 567 -90.82 17.02 12.94
N VAL A 568 -90.39 16.88 14.18
CA VAL A 568 -90.04 15.59 14.80
C VAL A 568 -91.21 15.15 15.67
N THR A 569 -91.67 13.92 15.48
CA THR A 569 -92.81 13.31 16.20
C THR A 569 -92.34 12.05 16.92
N GLY A 570 -92.81 11.79 18.15
CA GLY A 570 -92.30 10.72 19.02
C GLY A 570 -92.37 11.09 20.51
N ASP A 571 -91.56 10.45 21.36
CA ASP A 571 -91.51 10.75 22.80
C ASP A 571 -90.77 12.05 23.10
N LEU A 572 -91.28 12.86 24.04
CA LEU A 572 -90.71 14.16 24.44
C LEU A 572 -89.21 14.11 24.74
N GLY A 573 -88.75 13.03 25.39
CA GLY A 573 -87.34 12.85 25.76
C GLY A 573 -86.40 12.53 24.60
N SER A 574 -86.93 12.28 23.40
CA SER A 574 -86.17 11.85 22.22
C SER A 574 -86.08 12.90 21.10
N PHE A 575 -86.80 14.03 21.22
CA PHE A 575 -86.86 15.03 20.15
C PHE A 575 -85.51 15.65 19.80
N GLU A 576 -84.73 16.05 20.81
CA GLU A 576 -83.43 16.66 20.55
C GLU A 576 -82.39 15.64 20.02
N SER A 577 -82.45 14.39 20.46
CA SER A 577 -81.52 13.35 20.02
C SER A 577 -81.80 12.92 18.57
N VAL A 578 -83.07 12.81 18.19
CA VAL A 578 -83.49 12.53 16.80
C VAL A 578 -83.13 13.68 15.87
N LEU A 579 -83.37 14.94 16.28
CA LEU A 579 -83.01 16.11 15.48
C LEU A 579 -81.48 16.23 15.32
N ALA A 580 -80.71 16.03 16.39
CA ALA A 580 -79.25 16.09 16.34
C ALA A 580 -78.67 15.01 15.41
N ARG A 581 -79.22 13.79 15.46
CA ARG A 581 -78.83 12.70 14.55
C ARG A 581 -79.13 13.04 13.10
N TYR A 582 -80.32 13.58 12.80
CA TYR A 582 -80.70 13.98 11.45
C TYR A 582 -79.77 15.08 10.90
N VAL A 583 -79.42 16.10 11.71
CA VAL A 583 -78.47 17.15 11.31
C VAL A 583 -77.07 16.57 11.03
N LEU A 584 -76.64 15.57 11.81
CA LEU A 584 -75.33 14.92 11.64
C LEU A 584 -75.28 14.06 10.37
N ASP A 585 -76.35 13.32 10.07
CA ASP A 585 -76.46 12.53 8.84
C ASP A 585 -76.49 13.42 7.59
N LEU A 586 -77.12 14.61 7.67
CA LEU A 586 -77.05 15.63 6.62
C LEU A 586 -75.64 16.19 6.44
N LYS A 587 -74.89 16.44 7.53
CA LYS A 587 -73.49 16.92 7.45
C LYS A 587 -72.52 15.88 6.86
N ASN A 588 -72.80 14.60 7.04
CA ASN A 588 -71.95 13.52 6.52
C ASN A 588 -72.23 13.18 5.03
N SER A 589 -73.25 13.79 4.42
CA SER A 589 -73.55 13.62 3.00
C SER A 589 -72.51 14.31 2.12
N ARG A 590 -72.04 13.62 1.07
CA ARG A 590 -71.08 14.17 0.09
C ARG A 590 -71.64 15.30 -0.77
N ILE A 591 -72.94 15.60 -0.65
CA ILE A 591 -73.67 16.55 -1.50
C ILE A 591 -73.86 17.90 -0.78
N PHE A 592 -73.81 17.94 0.55
CA PHE A 592 -74.09 19.14 1.36
C PHE A 592 -72.80 19.64 2.02
N LYS A 593 -72.40 20.88 1.76
CA LYS A 593 -71.11 21.40 2.22
C LYS A 593 -71.19 22.03 3.61
N LYS A 594 -72.29 22.74 3.89
CA LYS A 594 -72.53 23.38 5.18
C LYS A 594 -74.01 23.26 5.54
N VAL A 595 -74.27 22.79 6.76
CA VAL A 595 -75.62 22.60 7.31
C VAL A 595 -75.68 23.30 8.67
N THR A 596 -76.60 24.26 8.81
CA THR A 596 -76.82 25.03 10.04
C THR A 596 -78.26 24.89 10.52
N LEU A 597 -78.44 24.63 11.81
CA LEU A 597 -79.75 24.61 12.45
C LEU A 597 -80.08 26.04 12.91
N ASP A 598 -81.16 26.61 12.37
CA ASP A 598 -81.47 28.03 12.60
C ASP A 598 -82.44 28.21 13.78
N LYS A 599 -83.45 27.34 13.91
CA LYS A 599 -84.46 27.37 15.00
C LYS A 599 -85.00 25.97 15.28
N ASN A 600 -85.27 25.68 16.56
CA ASN A 600 -86.11 24.55 16.99
C ASN A 600 -87.08 24.99 18.11
N THR A 601 -88.37 24.68 18.00
CA THR A 601 -89.40 25.05 19.01
C THR A 601 -90.44 23.95 19.13
N ILE A 602 -90.84 23.63 20.37
CA ILE A 602 -91.90 22.65 20.63
C ILE A 602 -93.26 23.33 20.46
N GLY A 603 -94.16 22.71 19.69
CA GLY A 603 -95.52 23.16 19.49
C GLY A 603 -96.50 21.99 19.47
N SER A 604 -97.81 22.26 19.54
CA SER A 604 -98.83 21.22 19.45
C SER A 604 -99.23 20.98 17.99
N LEU A 605 -99.25 19.72 17.56
CA LEU A 605 -99.71 19.32 16.23
C LEU A 605 -100.65 18.11 16.38
N ASN A 606 -101.90 18.25 15.93
CA ASN A 606 -102.95 17.21 15.88
C ASN A 606 -102.96 16.24 17.09
N ALA A 607 -103.19 16.80 18.28
CA ALA A 607 -103.36 16.09 19.56
C ALA A 607 -102.10 15.45 20.20
N GLY A 608 -100.88 15.88 19.81
CA GLY A 608 -99.62 15.59 20.51
C GLY A 608 -98.62 16.77 20.47
N GLU A 609 -97.57 16.72 21.29
CA GLU A 609 -96.43 17.67 21.22
C GLU A 609 -95.44 17.25 20.14
N ALA A 610 -94.92 18.22 19.38
CA ALA A 610 -93.99 17.96 18.29
C ALA A 610 -92.94 19.09 18.18
N LEU A 611 -91.70 18.74 17.81
CA LEU A 611 -90.60 19.70 17.70
C LEU A 611 -90.48 20.21 16.26
N PHE A 612 -90.79 21.48 16.03
CA PHE A 612 -90.59 22.15 14.74
C PHE A 612 -89.13 22.60 14.61
N PHE A 613 -88.51 22.35 13.46
CA PHE A 613 -87.15 22.79 13.18
C PHE A 613 -87.04 23.47 11.80
N SER A 614 -86.03 24.33 11.67
CA SER A 614 -85.60 24.91 10.39
C SER A 614 -84.09 24.79 10.24
N ILE A 615 -83.65 24.20 9.12
CA ILE A 615 -82.25 23.96 8.76
C ILE A 615 -81.96 24.66 7.45
N THR A 616 -80.85 25.39 7.38
CA THR A 616 -80.33 25.96 6.13
C THR A 616 -79.11 25.16 5.66
N ILE A 617 -79.08 24.86 4.37
CA ILE A 617 -78.08 24.06 3.68
C ILE A 617 -77.50 24.88 2.54
N ASP A 618 -76.18 25.00 2.47
CA ASP A 618 -75.49 25.61 1.33
C ASP A 618 -74.96 24.53 0.37
N PHE A 619 -75.15 24.75 -0.93
CA PHE A 619 -74.62 23.94 -2.02
C PHE A 619 -73.41 24.63 -2.66
N PHE A 620 -72.39 23.83 -2.95
CA PHE A 620 -71.09 24.19 -3.55
C PHE A 620 -70.10 25.06 -2.75
#